data_AF-A0AAU9CZV4-F1
#
_entry.id   AF-A0AAU9CZV4-F1
#
_cell.length_a   1.000
_cell.length_b   1.000
_cell.length_c   1.000
_cell.angle_alpha   90.00
_cell.angle_beta   90.00
_cell.angle_gamma   90.00
#
_symmetry.space_group_name_H-M   'P 1'
#
loop_
_entity.id
_entity.type
_entity.pdbx_description
1 polymer ?
#
loop_
_entity_poly.entity_id
_entity_poly.type
_entity_poly.pdbx_seq_one_letter_code
_entity_poly.pdbx_strand_id
1 'polypeptide(L)'
;MPWIIHGFSGNSHIATQCVRLGIYLSFGKGLFREKVSKTFLSVPSEFVFFETDDDPNLEISSVYEKAAGLSGRTEDYWKSMVFKNFDNIFLKFNSYNL
;
A
#
# COMPACT_ATOMS: atom_id res chain seq x y z
N MET A 1 -9.19 -13.77 -8.12
CA MET A 1 -8.31 -12.68 -8.60
C MET A 1 -8.01 -11.75 -7.44
N PRO A 2 -6.76 -11.29 -7.27
CA PRO A 2 -6.42 -10.32 -6.23
C PRO A 2 -7.05 -8.96 -6.54
N TRP A 3 -7.45 -8.22 -5.49
CA TRP A 3 -7.99 -6.86 -5.61
C TRP A 3 -7.04 -5.89 -4.92
N ILE A 4 -6.79 -4.73 -5.55
CA ILE A 4 -6.08 -3.60 -4.98
C ILE A 4 -7.04 -2.42 -5.01
N ILE A 5 -7.31 -1.80 -3.85
CA ILE A 5 -8.07 -0.56 -3.79
C ILE A 5 -7.13 0.61 -4.08
N HIS A 6 -7.28 1.17 -5.28
CA HIS A 6 -6.65 2.42 -5.71
C HIS A 6 -7.05 3.60 -4.81
N GLY A 7 -6.11 4.50 -4.51
CA GLY A 7 -6.39 5.76 -3.83
C GLY A 7 -6.96 5.61 -2.43
N PHE A 8 -6.56 4.58 -1.67
CA PHE A 8 -7.23 4.25 -0.42
C PHE A 8 -7.17 5.41 0.60
N SER A 9 -8.34 5.96 0.94
CA SER A 9 -8.50 7.05 1.91
C SER A 9 -9.52 6.73 3.02
N GLY A 10 -9.81 5.45 3.22
CA GLY A 10 -10.73 4.94 4.25
C GLY A 10 -10.18 5.10 5.68
N ASN A 11 -10.97 4.72 6.68
CA ASN A 11 -10.51 4.61 8.07
C ASN A 11 -9.99 3.19 8.38
N SER A 12 -9.41 3.00 9.56
CA SER A 12 -8.86 1.72 10.02
C SER A 12 -9.87 0.58 10.05
N HIS A 13 -11.15 0.86 10.32
CA HIS A 13 -12.20 -0.16 10.30
C HIS A 13 -12.40 -0.72 8.89
N ILE A 14 -12.55 0.14 7.89
CA ILE A 14 -12.67 -0.27 6.48
C ILE A 14 -11.39 -0.97 6.02
N ALA A 15 -10.22 -0.43 6.37
CA ALA A 15 -8.95 -1.04 6.01
C ALA A 15 -8.82 -2.47 6.55
N THR A 16 -9.21 -2.68 7.81
CA THR A 16 -9.22 -4.01 8.45
C THR A 16 -10.16 -4.97 7.73
N GLN A 17 -11.35 -4.51 7.32
CA GLN A 17 -12.29 -5.33 6.56
C GLN A 17 -11.72 -5.74 5.20
N CYS A 18 -11.11 -4.81 4.47
CA CYS A 18 -10.45 -5.10 3.19
C CYS A 18 -9.35 -6.14 3.35
N VAL A 19 -8.44 -5.94 4.31
CA VAL A 19 -7.33 -6.86 4.57
C VAL A 19 -7.84 -8.27 4.94
N ARG A 20 -8.89 -8.37 5.76
CA ARG A 20 -9.52 -9.66 6.10
C ARG A 20 -10.10 -10.41 4.90
N LEU A 21 -10.46 -9.70 3.84
CA LEU A 21 -10.95 -10.27 2.59
C LEU A 21 -9.82 -10.55 1.58
N GLY A 22 -8.56 -10.35 1.96
CA GLY A 22 -7.42 -10.53 1.07
C GLY A 22 -7.25 -9.37 0.07
N ILE A 23 -7.83 -8.20 0.35
CA ILE A 23 -7.79 -7.03 -0.53
C ILE A 23 -6.62 -6.13 -0.09
N TYR A 24 -5.78 -5.76 -1.06
CA TYR A 24 -4.64 -4.86 -0.90
C TYR A 24 -5.08 -3.40 -1.00
N LEU A 25 -4.30 -2.50 -0.39
CA LEU A 25 -4.60 -1.08 -0.31
C LEU A 25 -3.43 -0.28 -0.88
N SER A 26 -3.72 0.55 -1.88
CA SER A 26 -2.74 1.44 -2.49
C SER A 26 -2.86 2.84 -1.89
N PHE A 27 -1.74 3.39 -1.42
CA PHE A 27 -1.67 4.70 -0.79
C PHE A 27 -0.83 5.66 -1.63
N GLY A 28 -1.43 6.78 -2.03
CA GLY A 28 -0.72 7.90 -2.67
C GLY A 28 -0.85 9.19 -1.87
N LYS A 29 -1.31 10.26 -2.53
CA LYS A 29 -1.55 11.59 -1.95
C LYS A 29 -2.33 11.59 -0.63
N GLY A 30 -3.25 10.63 -0.46
CA GLY A 30 -4.03 10.45 0.76
C GLY A 30 -3.16 10.30 2.01
N LEU A 31 -1.98 9.66 1.91
CA LEU A 31 -1.08 9.35 3.02
C LEU A 31 -0.57 10.60 3.77
N PHE A 32 -0.59 11.77 3.13
CA PHE A 32 -0.22 13.05 3.74
C PHE A 32 -1.30 13.64 4.64
N ARG A 33 -2.52 13.08 4.62
CA ARG A 33 -3.62 13.48 5.51
C ARG A 33 -3.59 12.65 6.79
N GLU A 34 -3.73 13.30 7.94
CA GLU A 34 -3.62 12.67 9.27
C GLU A 34 -4.54 11.43 9.46
N LYS A 35 -5.77 11.50 8.95
CA LYS A 35 -6.71 10.37 9.04
C LYS A 35 -6.19 9.12 8.31
N VAL A 36 -5.62 9.33 7.12
CA VAL A 36 -5.15 8.23 6.27
C VAL A 36 -3.81 7.73 6.78
N SER A 37 -2.91 8.60 7.27
CA SER A 37 -1.65 8.18 7.88
C SER A 37 -1.86 7.29 9.11
N LYS A 38 -2.82 7.64 9.99
CA LYS A 38 -3.25 6.79 11.12
C LYS A 38 -3.78 5.45 10.64
N THR A 39 -4.54 5.45 9.55
CA THR A 39 -5.10 4.23 8.97
C THR A 39 -3.99 3.34 8.39
N PHE A 40 -3.06 3.92 7.62
CA PHE A 40 -1.89 3.23 7.07
C PHE A 40 -1.09 2.48 8.15
N LEU A 41 -0.87 3.10 9.32
CA LEU A 41 -0.17 2.45 10.43
C LEU A 41 -0.88 1.22 11.01
N SER A 42 -2.19 1.07 10.76
CA SER A 42 -2.96 -0.09 11.17
C SER A 42 -2.99 -1.22 10.12
N VAL A 43 -2.51 -0.97 8.90
CA VAL A 43 -2.52 -1.95 7.81
C VAL A 43 -1.25 -2.79 7.87
N PRO A 44 -1.35 -4.14 7.85
CA PRO A 44 -0.18 -4.99 7.72
C PRO A 44 0.58 -4.69 6.42
N SER A 45 1.89 -4.61 6.51
CA SER A 45 2.77 -4.21 5.40
C SER A 45 2.60 -5.08 4.14
N GLU A 46 2.21 -6.35 4.33
CA GLU A 46 1.95 -7.34 3.28
C GLU A 46 0.72 -7.03 2.41
N PHE A 47 -0.05 -5.99 2.77
CA PHE A 47 -1.25 -5.55 2.04
C PHE A 47 -1.11 -4.14 1.45
N VAL A 48 0.08 -3.54 1.51
CA VAL A 48 0.32 -2.15 1.12
C VAL A 48 0.96 -2.04 -0.26
N PHE A 49 0.44 -1.12 -1.06
CA PHE A 49 1.07 -0.56 -2.25
C PHE A 49 1.19 0.96 -2.14
N PHE A 50 2.04 1.55 -2.98
CA PHE A 50 2.20 3.00 -3.12
C PHE A 50 2.03 3.44 -4.57
N GLU A 51 1.48 4.65 -4.75
CA GLU A 51 1.12 5.18 -6.06
C GLU A 51 1.20 6.71 -6.11
N THR A 52 1.15 7.25 -7.33
CA THR A 52 1.04 8.70 -7.58
C THR A 52 -0.26 9.11 -8.27
N ASP A 53 -0.99 8.16 -8.86
CA ASP A 53 -2.22 8.41 -9.65
C ASP A 53 -2.02 9.45 -10.78
N ASP A 54 -0.86 9.39 -11.44
CA ASP A 54 -0.40 10.35 -12.46
C ASP A 54 -0.43 11.84 -12.00
N ASP A 55 -0.48 12.12 -10.69
CA ASP A 55 -0.43 13.49 -10.16
C ASP A 55 0.95 14.09 -10.47
N PRO A 56 1.04 15.14 -11.31
CA PRO A 56 2.31 15.72 -11.73
C PRO A 56 3.03 16.46 -10.59
N ASN A 57 2.39 16.62 -9.42
CA ASN A 57 2.97 17.30 -8.26
C ASN A 57 3.36 16.33 -7.14
N LEU A 58 3.26 15.02 -7.38
CA LEU A 58 3.59 14.00 -6.38
C LEU A 58 4.64 13.05 -6.92
N GLU A 59 5.85 13.19 -6.40
CA GLU A 59 6.91 12.21 -6.64
C GLU A 59 6.66 10.94 -5.84
N ILE A 60 6.89 9.78 -6.47
CA ILE A 60 6.73 8.50 -5.79
C ILE A 60 7.69 8.37 -4.59
N SER A 61 8.89 8.94 -4.69
CA SER A 61 9.88 8.98 -3.60
C SER A 61 9.31 9.64 -2.34
N SER A 62 8.54 10.72 -2.48
CA SER A 62 7.91 11.41 -1.35
C SER A 62 6.86 10.53 -0.64
N VAL A 63 6.17 9.65 -1.36
CA VAL A 63 5.23 8.68 -0.76
C VAL A 63 5.99 7.65 0.08
N TYR A 64 7.10 7.12 -0.44
CA TYR A 64 7.97 6.20 0.30
C TYR A 64 8.61 6.85 1.53
N GLU A 65 9.13 8.07 1.40
CA GLU A 65 9.69 8.85 2.50
C GLU A 65 8.63 9.09 3.59
N LYS A 66 7.41 9.46 3.19
CA LYS A 66 6.31 9.66 4.13
C LYS A 66 5.96 8.37 4.87
N ALA A 67 5.85 7.24 4.17
CA ALA A 67 5.57 5.93 4.75
C ALA A 67 6.67 5.49 5.73
N ALA A 68 7.94 5.67 5.35
CA ALA A 68 9.11 5.41 6.18
C ALA A 68 9.05 6.22 7.49
N GLY A 69 8.88 7.54 7.38
CA GLY A 69 8.79 8.44 8.53
C GLY A 69 7.61 8.16 9.47
N LEU A 70 6.45 7.76 8.94
CA LEU A 70 5.30 7.39 9.76
C LEU A 70 5.53 6.09 10.55
N SER A 71 6.12 5.10 9.89
CA SER A 71 6.23 3.72 10.39
C SER A 71 7.51 3.46 11.21
N GLY A 72 8.49 4.38 11.19
CA GLY A 72 9.82 4.15 11.74
C GLY A 72 10.62 3.08 10.97
N ARG A 73 10.24 2.80 9.71
CA ARG A 73 10.93 1.85 8.82
C ARG A 73 11.74 2.63 7.78
N THR A 74 12.69 1.95 7.14
CA THR A 74 13.44 2.53 6.03
C THR A 74 12.63 2.51 4.73
N GLU A 75 12.98 3.36 3.76
CA GLU A 75 12.43 3.26 2.42
C GLU A 75 12.71 1.89 1.78
N ASP A 76 13.91 1.34 2.00
CA ASP A 76 14.29 0.04 1.43
C ASP A 76 13.42 -1.11 1.97
N TYR A 77 13.01 -1.04 3.23
CA TYR A 77 12.02 -1.97 3.79
C TYR A 77 10.70 -1.88 3.00
N TRP A 78 10.22 -0.65 2.75
CA TRP A 78 8.98 -0.43 2.02
C TRP A 78 9.07 -0.83 0.54
N LYS A 79 10.19 -0.54 -0.14
CA LYS A 79 10.45 -0.99 -1.52
C LYS A 79 10.44 -2.51 -1.60
N SER A 80 11.13 -3.18 -0.67
CA SER A 80 11.16 -4.63 -0.54
C SER A 80 9.75 -5.20 -0.30
N MET A 81 8.96 -4.56 0.57
CA MET A 81 7.60 -5.02 0.85
C MET A 81 6.67 -4.86 -0.35
N VAL A 82 6.69 -3.70 -1.02
CA VAL A 82 5.87 -3.47 -2.22
C VAL A 82 6.23 -4.47 -3.31
N PHE A 83 7.53 -4.75 -3.51
CA PHE A 83 7.97 -5.76 -4.46
C PHE A 83 7.50 -7.17 -4.08
N LYS A 84 7.61 -7.55 -2.81
CA LYS A 84 7.09 -8.83 -2.31
C LYS A 84 5.57 -8.96 -2.49
N ASN A 85 4.83 -7.87 -2.28
CA ASN A 85 3.38 -7.83 -2.47
C ASN A 85 3.04 -7.99 -3.95
N PHE A 86 3.78 -7.33 -4.85
CA PHE A 86 3.68 -7.51 -6.30
C PHE A 86 3.91 -8.98 -6.71
N ASP A 87 4.99 -9.60 -6.22
CA ASP A 87 5.30 -11.02 -6.51
C ASP A 87 4.16 -11.95 -6.07
N ASN A 88 3.57 -11.68 -4.90
CA ASN A 88 2.48 -12.50 -4.36
C ASN A 88 1.22 -12.45 -5.22
N ILE A 89 0.91 -11.30 -5.83
CA ILE A 89 -0.34 -11.13 -6.57
C ILE A 89 -0.20 -11.33 -8.08
N PHE A 90 0.96 -11.03 -8.67
CA PHE A 90 1.16 -11.09 -10.12
C PHE A 90 2.03 -12.25 -10.57
N LEU A 91 3.01 -12.68 -9.77
CA LEU A 91 3.92 -13.76 -10.18
C LEU A 91 3.49 -15.13 -9.64
N LYS A 92 3.11 -15.22 -8.36
CA LYS A 92 2.61 -16.50 -7.79
C LYS A 92 1.26 -16.93 -8.33
N PHE A 93 0.45 -15.98 -8.83
CA PHE A 93 -0.82 -16.31 -9.50
C PHE A 93 -0.63 -17.00 -10.86
N ASN A 94 0.54 -16.88 -11.49
CA ASN A 94 0.85 -17.56 -12.75
C ASN A 94 1.31 -19.01 -12.57
N SER A 95 1.64 -19.45 -11.35
CA SER A 95 2.16 -20.81 -11.10
C SER A 95 1.07 -21.89 -10.93
N TYR A 96 -0.21 -21.50 -10.89
CA TYR A 96 -1.34 -22.41 -10.70
C TYR A 96 -2.30 -22.47 -11.90
N ASN A 97 -1.94 -21.88 -13.04
CA ASN A 97 -2.77 -21.83 -14.26
C ASN A 97 -2.00 -22.22 -15.54
N LEU A 98 -1.02 -23.11 -15.44
CA LEU A 98 -0.44 -23.83 -16.60
C LEU A 98 -0.43 -25.33 -16.32
#